data_AF-A0A382JJA3-F1
#
_entry.id   AF-A0A382JJA3-F1
#
_cell.length_a   1.000
_cell.length_b   1.000
_cell.length_c   1.000
_cell.angle_alpha   90.00
_cell.angle_beta   90.00
_cell.angle_gamma   90.00
#
_symmetry.space_group_name_H-M   'P 1'
#
loop_
_entity.id
_entity.type
_entity.pdbx_description
1 polymer ?
#
loop_
_entity_poly.entity_id
_entity_poly.type
_entity_poly.pdbx_seq_one_letter_code
_entity_poly.pdbx_strand_id
1 'polypeptide(L)' 'AGRMKEEGGPADLLDRIAGDEAFNMVLTELQQIADSAQFVGRAPQQVDRFLAEWVQPALERLQSDANKHLGEPDVRV' A
#
# COMPACT_ATOMS: atom_id res chain seq x y z
N ALA A 1 6.45 15.42 -15.22
CA ALA A 1 5.29 15.22 -14.31
C ALA A 1 3.98 15.71 -14.91
N GLY A 2 3.96 16.85 -15.62
CA GLY A 2 2.74 17.41 -16.26
C GLY A 2 1.94 16.43 -17.11
N ARG A 3 2.56 15.74 -18.09
CA ARG A 3 1.86 14.75 -18.95
C ARG A 3 1.02 13.69 -18.22
N MET A 4 1.51 13.13 -17.11
CA MET A 4 0.75 12.12 -16.36
C MET A 4 -0.23 12.76 -15.38
N LYS A 5 0.21 13.80 -14.65
CA LYS A 5 -0.55 14.38 -13.54
C LYS A 5 -1.61 15.39 -13.98
N GLU A 6 -1.36 16.13 -15.07
CA GLU A 6 -2.21 17.22 -15.56
C GLU A 6 -3.01 16.80 -16.80
N GLU A 7 -2.41 15.97 -17.67
CA GLU A 7 -3.04 15.55 -18.94
C GLU A 7 -3.59 14.11 -18.89
N GLY A 8 -3.39 13.38 -17.78
CA GLY A 8 -3.89 12.01 -17.59
C GLY A 8 -3.21 10.96 -18.48
N GLY A 9 -2.04 11.27 -19.04
CA GLY A 9 -1.26 10.34 -19.84
C GLY A 9 -0.69 9.17 -19.03
N PRO A 10 -0.29 8.07 -19.68
CA PRO A 10 0.27 6.90 -19.01
C PRO A 10 1.61 7.22 -18.33
N ALA A 11 1.92 6.48 -17.26
CA ALA A 11 3.23 6.53 -16.60
C ALA A 11 4.28 5.76 -17.43
N ASP A 12 5.23 6.46 -18.05
CA ASP A 12 6.18 5.89 -19.02
C ASP A 12 7.66 5.97 -18.58
N LEU A 13 7.93 6.31 -17.31
CA LEU A 13 9.30 6.58 -16.86
C LEU A 13 10.22 5.36 -17.01
N LEU A 14 9.74 4.17 -16.68
CA LEU A 14 10.56 2.96 -16.78
C LEU A 14 10.86 2.60 -18.24
N ASP A 15 9.91 2.80 -19.14
CA ASP A 15 10.11 2.59 -20.58
C ASP A 15 11.16 3.57 -21.14
N ARG A 16 11.13 4.81 -20.67
CA ARG A 16 12.10 5.84 -21.06
C ARG A 16 13.51 5.53 -20.55
N ILE A 17 13.65 4.99 -19.35
CA ILE A 17 14.95 4.58 -18.80
C ILE A 17 15.47 3.35 -19.55
N ALA A 18 14.62 2.36 -19.82
CA ALA A 18 15.02 1.16 -20.56
C ALA A 18 15.40 1.44 -22.02
N GLY A 19 14.83 2.48 -22.63
CA GLY A 19 15.15 2.92 -23.99
C GLY A 19 16.34 3.87 -24.10
N ASP A 20 16.98 4.25 -22.99
CA ASP A 20 18.11 5.18 -22.97
C ASP A 20 19.42 4.45 -22.65
N GLU A 21 20.33 4.43 -23.64
CA GLU A 21 21.64 3.76 -23.58
C GLU A 21 22.51 4.24 -22.40
N ALA A 22 22.28 5.46 -21.88
CA ALA A 22 23.02 5.98 -20.75
C ALA A 22 22.80 5.19 -19.45
N PHE A 23 21.65 4.51 -19.31
CA PHE A 23 21.31 3.72 -18.13
C PHE A 23 21.69 2.25 -18.26
N ASN A 24 21.65 1.71 -19.48
CA ASN A 24 22.03 0.32 -19.77
C ASN A 24 21.33 -0.70 -18.85
N MET A 25 20.02 -0.57 -18.69
CA MET A 25 19.17 -1.44 -17.85
C MET A 25 17.99 -1.98 -18.67
N VAL A 26 17.56 -3.21 -18.43
CA VAL A 26 16.37 -3.77 -19.09
C VAL A 26 15.10 -3.49 -18.27
N LEU A 27 13.97 -3.36 -18.96
CA LEU A 27 12.68 -3.01 -18.34
C LEU A 27 12.28 -3.96 -17.21
N THR A 28 12.58 -5.26 -17.32
CA THR A 28 12.25 -6.26 -16.30
C THR A 28 13.03 -6.04 -15.00
N GLU A 29 14.29 -5.59 -15.06
CA GLU A 29 15.08 -5.26 -13.87
C GLU A 29 14.52 -4.02 -13.17
N LEU A 30 14.15 -3.00 -13.96
CA LEU A 30 13.51 -1.79 -13.44
C LEU A 30 12.17 -2.08 -12.78
N GLN A 31 11.36 -2.98 -13.34
CA GLN A 31 10.09 -3.42 -12.75
C GLN A 31 10.28 -4.16 -11.43
N GLN A 32 11.32 -5.00 -11.31
CA GLN A 32 11.65 -5.66 -10.05
C GLN A 32 12.07 -4.65 -8.97
N ILE A 33 12.90 -3.66 -9.33
CA ILE A 33 13.29 -2.58 -8.41
C ILE A 33 12.06 -1.77 -8.00
N ALA A 34 11.11 -1.53 -8.90
CA ALA A 34 9.92 -0.73 -8.66
C ALA A 34 8.79 -1.48 -7.92
N ASP A 35 9.03 -2.70 -7.42
CA ASP A 35 8.06 -3.43 -6.60
C ASP A 35 7.73 -2.61 -5.34
N SER A 36 6.49 -2.10 -5.28
CA SER A 36 6.01 -1.23 -4.22
C SER A 36 6.10 -1.87 -2.84
N ALA A 37 6.01 -3.20 -2.76
CA ALA A 37 6.15 -3.95 -1.50
C ALA A 37 7.54 -3.79 -0.87
N GLN A 38 8.58 -3.47 -1.64
CA GLN A 38 9.92 -3.22 -1.13
C GLN A 38 10.06 -1.83 -0.47
N PHE A 39 9.12 -0.91 -0.72
CA PHE A 39 9.20 0.49 -0.27
C PHE A 39 8.31 0.82 0.94
N VAL A 40 7.59 -0.17 1.50
CA VAL A 40 6.72 0.05 2.67
C VAL A 40 7.43 -0.18 4.01
N GLY A 41 8.73 -0.52 3.99
CA GLY A 41 9.54 -0.71 5.18
C GLY A 41 8.92 -1.68 6.18
N ARG A 42 8.77 -1.25 7.44
CA ARG A 42 8.15 -2.06 8.50
C ARG A 42 6.64 -1.84 8.67
N ALA A 43 5.97 -1.17 7.73
CA ALA A 43 4.55 -0.86 7.87
C ALA A 43 3.68 -2.10 8.17
N PRO A 44 3.87 -3.25 7.50
CA PRO A 44 3.08 -4.45 7.83
C PRO A 44 3.28 -4.89 9.30
N GLN A 45 4.52 -5.01 9.76
CA GLN A 45 4.79 -5.46 11.13
C GLN A 45 4.39 -4.41 12.18
N GLN A 46 4.41 -3.13 11.84
CA GLN A 46 3.91 -2.06 12.71
C GLN A 46 2.40 -2.16 12.88
N VAL A 47 1.66 -2.38 11.79
CA VAL A 47 0.20 -2.57 11.84
C VAL A 47 -0.14 -3.84 12.60
N ASP A 48 0.49 -4.97 12.28
CA ASP A 48 0.26 -6.25 12.97
C ASP A 48 0.47 -6.12 14.48
N ARG A 49 1.58 -5.48 14.88
CA ARG A 49 1.91 -5.24 16.28
C ARG A 49 0.90 -4.33 16.95
N PHE A 50 0.51 -3.23 16.31
CA PHE A 50 -0.47 -2.30 16.86
C PHE A 50 -1.83 -2.98 17.06
N LEU A 51 -2.28 -3.76 16.08
CA LEU A 51 -3.52 -4.52 16.17
C LEU A 51 -3.48 -5.52 17.34
N ALA A 52 -2.39 -6.27 17.48
CA ALA A 52 -2.24 -7.28 18.52
C ALA A 52 -2.06 -6.69 19.93
N GLU A 53 -1.22 -5.68 20.10
CA GLU A 53 -0.85 -5.16 21.43
C GLU A 53 -1.79 -4.08 21.97
N TRP A 54 -2.53 -3.38 21.10
CA TRP A 54 -3.31 -2.21 21.51
C TRP A 54 -4.78 -2.33 21.15
N VAL A 55 -5.10 -2.69 19.91
CA VAL A 55 -6.48 -2.74 19.43
C VAL A 55 -7.21 -3.94 20.02
N GLN A 56 -6.65 -5.14 19.91
CA GLN A 56 -7.28 -6.37 20.38
C GLN A 56 -7.60 -6.32 21.90
N PRO A 57 -6.68 -5.90 22.80
CA PRO A 57 -7.01 -5.78 24.22
C PRO A 57 -8.07 -4.72 24.52
N ALA A 58 -8.09 -3.62 23.76
CA ALA A 58 -9.11 -2.58 23.92
C ALA A 58 -10.49 -3.09 23.50
N LEU A 59 -10.57 -3.82 22.39
CA LEU A 59 -11.81 -4.44 21.92
C LEU A 59 -12.33 -5.48 22.91
N GLU A 60 -11.46 -6.37 23.42
CA GLU A 60 -11.85 -7.38 24.42
C GLU A 60 -12.43 -6.74 25.69
N ARG A 61 -11.79 -5.67 26.20
CA ARG A 61 -12.27 -4.93 27.37
C ARG A 61 -13.64 -4.29 27.17
N LEU A 62 -13.93 -3.84 25.95
CA LEU A 62 -15.14 -3.08 25.62
C LEU A 62 -16.21 -3.91 24.90
N GLN A 63 -15.93 -5.17 24.59
CA GLN A 63 -16.72 -6.00 23.69
C GLN A 63 -18.18 -6.10 24.13
N SER A 64 -18.43 -6.29 25.43
CA SER A 64 -19.78 -6.42 25.97
C SER A 64 -20.61 -5.15 25.84
N ASP A 65 -19.99 -3.98 25.93
CA ASP A 65 -20.68 -2.69 25.75
C ASP A 65 -20.79 -2.33 24.27
N ALA A 66 -19.75 -2.58 23.48
CA ALA A 66 -19.77 -2.38 22.03
C ALA A 66 -20.90 -3.19 21.37
N ASN A 67 -21.07 -4.45 21.75
CA ASN A 67 -22.10 -5.34 21.21
C ASN A 67 -23.54 -4.87 21.49
N LYS A 68 -23.77 -3.95 22.44
CA LYS A 68 -25.09 -3.34 22.68
C LYS A 68 -25.45 -2.27 21.66
N HIS A 69 -24.46 -1.74 20.94
CA HIS A 69 -24.59 -0.60 20.03
C HIS A 69 -24.23 -0.92 18.58
N LEU A 70 -23.71 -2.13 18.31
CA LEU A 70 -23.42 -2.59 16.96
C LEU A 70 -24.72 -3.11 16.30
N GLY A 71 -25.08 -2.52 15.17
CA GLY A 71 -26.08 -3.08 14.23
C GLY A 71 -25.45 -4.16 13.34
N GLU A 72 -26.22 -4.71 12.40
CA GLU A 72 -25.66 -5.64 11.41
C GLU A 72 -24.56 -4.94 10.59
N PRO A 73 -23.42 -5.62 10.34
CA PRO A 73 -22.33 -5.03 9.56
C PRO A 73 -22.77 -4.80 8.11
N ASP A 74 -22.79 -3.54 7.66
CA ASP A 74 -22.96 -3.18 6.25
C ASP A 74 -21.66 -3.49 5.49
N VAL A 75 -21.52 -4.75 5.06
CA VAL A 75 -20.39 -5.18 4.23
C VAL A 75 -20.66 -4.78 2.78
N ARG A 76 -20.09 -3.65 2.37
CA ARG A 76 -20.03 -3.24 0.95
C ARG A 76 -18.86 -3.98 0.30
N VAL A 77 -19.16 -4.93 -0.58
CA VAL A 77 -18.18 -5.57 -1.49
C VAL A 77 -18.00 -4.70 -2.73
#